data_AF-A0A4Q2YB24-F1
#
_entry.id   AF-A0A4Q2YB24-F1
#
_cell.length_a   1.000
_cell.length_b   1.000
_cell.length_c   1.000
_cell.angle_alpha   90.00
_cell.angle_beta   90.00
_cell.angle_gamma   90.00
#
_symmetry.space_group_name_H-M   'P 1'
#
loop_
_entity.id
_entity.type
_entity.pdbx_description
1 polymer ?
#
loop_
_entity_poly.entity_id
_entity_poly.type
_entity_poly.pdbx_seq_one_letter_code
_entity_poly.pdbx_strand_id
1 'polypeptide(L)' 'YEQLAPIMGHRHDPCLLHTFLSVAHFQKSGEKLPWHKFTAEGKRMLAKR' A
#
# COMPACT_ATOMS: atom_id res chain seq x y z
N TYR A 1 5.12 4.17 -2.91
CA TYR A 1 4.97 2.93 -3.70
C TYR A 1 5.67 3.04 -5.05
N GLU A 2 5.20 3.85 -6.01
CA GLU A 2 5.86 3.92 -7.33
C GLU A 2 7.29 4.44 -7.29
N GLN A 3 7.61 5.31 -6.33
CA GLN A 3 8.97 5.79 -6.12
C GLN A 3 9.97 4.66 -5.80
N LEU A 4 9.50 3.47 -5.41
CA LEU A 4 10.38 2.32 -5.21
C LEU A 4 10.83 1.69 -6.53
N ALA A 5 10.03 1.79 -7.60
CA ALA A 5 10.37 1.18 -8.88
C ALA A 5 11.72 1.66 -9.46
N PRO A 6 12.02 2.97 -9.53
CA PRO A 6 13.34 3.43 -9.99
C PRO A 6 14.47 3.10 -9.02
N ILE A 7 14.18 2.91 -7.73
CA ILE A 7 15.19 2.60 -6.70
C ILE A 7 15.56 1.11 -6.74
N MET A 8 14.56 0.24 -6.93
CA MET A 8 14.72 -1.22 -6.89
C MET A 8 14.85 -1.84 -8.28
N GLY A 9 14.73 -1.04 -9.35
CA GLY A 9 14.92 -1.46 -10.73
C GLY A 9 13.77 -2.30 -11.30
N HIS A 10 12.63 -2.41 -10.61
CA HIS A 10 11.48 -3.17 -11.10
C HIS A 10 10.16 -2.62 -10.56
N ARG A 11 9.06 -2.86 -11.31
CA ARG A 11 7.71 -2.55 -10.84
C ARG A 11 7.28 -3.59 -9.82
N HIS A 12 6.74 -3.12 -8.70
CA HIS A 12 6.19 -3.99 -7.67
C HIS A 12 4.74 -4.42 -7.96
N ASP A 13 4.26 -5.39 -7.21
CA ASP A 13 2.85 -5.77 -7.21
C ASP A 13 1.99 -4.80 -6.37
N PRO A 14 0.71 -4.57 -6.75
CA PRO A 14 -0.21 -3.71 -6.01
C PRO A 14 -0.39 -4.07 -4.53
N CYS A 15 -0.14 -5.31 -4.12
CA CYS A 15 -0.24 -5.73 -2.71
C CYS A 15 0.75 -5.00 -1.78
N LEU A 16 1.87 -4.50 -2.32
CA LEU A 16 2.83 -3.70 -1.55
C LEU A 16 2.24 -2.34 -1.16
N LEU A 17 1.41 -1.73 -2.02
CA LEU A 17 0.68 -0.51 -1.65
C LEU A 17 -0.27 -0.79 -0.46
N HIS A 18 -1.00 -1.90 -0.48
CA HIS A 18 -1.89 -2.28 0.62
C HIS A 18 -1.13 -2.52 1.93
N THR A 19 0.08 -3.05 1.83
CA THR A 19 0.98 -3.22 2.98
C THR A 19 1.38 -1.86 3.57
N PHE A 20 1.73 -0.89 2.74
CA PHE A 20 2.02 0.47 3.23
C PHE A 20 0.81 1.14 3.87
N LEU A 21 -0.39 0.93 3.33
CA LEU A 21 -1.62 1.44 3.94
C LEU A 21 -1.85 0.84 5.34
N SER A 22 -1.61 -0.47 5.49
CA SER A 22 -1.68 -1.13 6.81
C SER A 22 -0.65 -0.59 7.80
N VAL A 23 0.59 -0.38 7.38
CA VAL A 23 1.64 0.22 8.23
C VAL A 23 1.29 1.66 8.61
N ALA A 24 0.84 2.48 7.65
CA ALA A 24 0.44 3.86 7.89
C ALA A 24 -0.77 3.95 8.83
N HIS A 25 -1.74 3.04 8.69
CA HIS A 25 -2.86 2.92 9.62
C HIS A 25 -2.36 2.62 11.03
N PHE A 26 -1.52 1.60 11.20
CA PHE A 26 -0.95 1.24 12.50
C PHE A 26 -0.18 2.40 13.14
N GLN A 27 0.63 3.12 12.38
CA GLN A 27 1.36 4.30 12.88
C GLN A 27 0.41 5.41 13.39
N LYS A 28 -0.80 5.51 12.82
CA LYS A 28 -1.77 6.54 13.19
C LYS A 28 -2.70 6.11 14.33
N SER A 29 -3.18 4.87 14.31
CA SER A 29 -4.21 4.38 15.24
C SER A 29 -3.67 3.54 16.39
N GLY A 30 -2.46 2.98 16.25
CA GLY A 30 -1.96 1.92 17.13
C GLY A 30 -2.63 0.55 16.91
N GLU A 31 -3.62 0.46 16.03
CA GLU A 31 -4.37 -0.76 15.73
C GLU A 31 -3.68 -1.59 14.64
N LYS A 32 -3.48 -2.88 14.90
CA LYS A 32 -2.86 -3.81 13.97
C LYS A 32 -3.92 -4.44 13.07
N LEU A 33 -4.03 -3.95 11.85
CA LEU A 33 -4.92 -4.51 10.82
C LEU A 33 -4.12 -5.20 9.70
N PRO A 34 -4.56 -6.38 9.21
CA PRO A 34 -3.89 -7.07 8.12
C PRO A 34 -4.03 -6.31 6.80
N TRP A 35 -3.00 -6.34 5.96
CA TRP A 35 -2.92 -5.56 4.71
C TRP A 35 -4.10 -5.79 3.75
N HIS A 36 -4.68 -7.00 3.71
CA HIS A 36 -5.76 -7.32 2.77
C HIS A 36 -7.05 -6.52 3.06
N LYS A 37 -7.23 -5.98 4.28
CA LYS A 37 -8.33 -5.05 4.60
C LYS A 37 -8.26 -3.75 3.80
N PHE A 38 -7.07 -3.37 3.33
CA PHE A 38 -6.83 -2.15 2.55
C PHE A 38 -6.87 -2.36 1.04
N THR A 39 -7.22 -3.58 0.57
CA THR A 39 -7.28 -3.90 -0.87
C THR A 39 -8.24 -3.00 -1.63
N ALA A 40 -9.43 -2.75 -1.07
CA ALA A 40 -10.43 -1.92 -1.73
C ALA A 40 -9.95 -0.45 -1.84
N GLU A 41 -9.26 0.05 -0.83
CA GLU A 41 -8.69 1.39 -0.82
C GLU A 41 -7.55 1.53 -1.83
N GLY A 42 -6.58 0.61 -1.81
CA GLY A 42 -5.48 0.64 -2.78
C GLY A 42 -5.95 0.51 -4.22
N LYS A 43 -6.94 -0.34 -4.51
CA LYS A 43 -7.58 -0.41 -5.83
C LYS A 43 -8.19 0.94 -6.25
N ARG A 44 -8.87 1.64 -5.34
CA ARG A 44 -9.41 2.98 -5.62
C ARG A 44 -8.29 4.00 -5.89
N MET A 45 -7.19 3.96 -5.14
CA MET A 45 -6.06 4.85 -5.35
C MET A 45 -5.38 4.61 -6.70
N LEU A 46 -5.22 3.35 -7.09
CA LEU A 46 -4.61 2.98 -8.38
C LEU A 46 -5.54 3.26 -9.57
N ALA A 47 -6.86 3.25 -9.38
CA ALA A 47 -7.83 3.58 -10.43
C ALA A 47 -8.01 5.09 -10.65
N LYS A 48 -7.67 5.93 -9.67
CA LYS A 48 -7.77 7.40 -9.75
C LYS A 48 -6.55 8.05 -10.42
N ARG A 49 -5.77 7.26 -11.15
CA ARG A 49 -4.47 7.62 -11.68
C ARG A 49 -4.46 7.65 -13.20
#